data_AF-A0A562J757-F1
#
_entry.id   AF-A0A562J757-F1
#
_cell.length_a   1.000
_cell.length_b   1.000
_cell.length_c   1.000
_cell.angle_alpha   90.00
_cell.angle_beta   90.00
_cell.angle_gamma   90.00
#
_symmetry.space_group_name_H-M   'P 1'
#
loop_
_entity.id
_entity.type
_entity.pdbx_description
1 polymer ?
#
loop_
_entity_poly.entity_id
_entity_poly.type
_entity_poly.pdbx_seq_one_letter_code
_entity_poly.pdbx_strand_id
1 'polypeptide(L)'
;MKVEPPTCYLKGTLVKNALIANGCLIGGTVENSIIARRVQIGKGVVIKNSIIMQKCQIEDNCYLDSVILDKNVKVEAGSSLIGTARDPFVVRKGTKQGALMNKYYLQFLNVARMQYQEVLLM
;
A
#
# COMPACT_ATOMS: atom_id res chain seq x y z
N MET A 1 -25.48 15.06 -9.96
CA MET A 1 -24.65 14.31 -8.99
C MET A 1 -24.29 12.96 -9.60
N LYS A 2 -23.02 12.55 -9.58
CA LYS A 2 -22.61 11.25 -10.13
C LYS A 2 -22.66 10.20 -9.02
N VAL A 3 -23.48 9.18 -9.19
CA VAL A 3 -23.59 8.04 -8.25
C VAL A 3 -22.49 7.05 -8.61
N GLU A 4 -21.73 6.57 -7.62
CA GLU A 4 -20.80 5.46 -7.87
C GLU A 4 -21.54 4.13 -7.81
N PRO A 5 -21.14 3.14 -8.63
CA PRO A 5 -21.63 1.79 -8.47
C PRO A 5 -21.32 1.23 -7.07
N PRO A 6 -22.00 0.15 -6.64
CA PRO A 6 -21.61 -0.57 -5.45
C PRO A 6 -20.16 -1.08 -5.57
N THR A 7 -19.51 -1.28 -4.43
CA THR A 7 -18.17 -1.85 -4.39
C THR A 7 -18.20 -3.31 -4.81
N CYS A 8 -17.27 -3.69 -5.67
CA CYS A 8 -17.08 -5.06 -6.13
C CYS A 8 -15.93 -5.72 -5.37
N TYR A 9 -16.18 -6.93 -4.84
CA TYR A 9 -15.19 -7.76 -4.17
C TYR A 9 -14.88 -8.95 -5.06
N LEU A 10 -13.60 -9.12 -5.41
CA LEU A 10 -13.15 -10.24 -6.24
C LEU A 10 -13.07 -11.53 -5.41
N LYS A 11 -13.04 -12.68 -6.09
CA LYS A 11 -12.87 -13.99 -5.45
C LYS A 11 -11.61 -14.02 -4.58
N GLY A 12 -11.75 -14.50 -3.34
CA GLY A 12 -10.64 -14.59 -2.38
C GLY A 12 -10.37 -13.30 -1.58
N THR A 13 -11.21 -12.27 -1.74
CA THR A 13 -11.13 -11.04 -0.95
C THR A 13 -11.52 -11.30 0.51
N LEU A 14 -10.75 -10.72 1.42
CA LEU A 14 -11.04 -10.73 2.86
C LEU A 14 -11.10 -9.30 3.38
N VAL A 15 -12.20 -8.93 4.02
CA VAL A 15 -12.36 -7.62 4.64
C VAL A 15 -12.75 -7.83 6.10
N LYS A 16 -11.98 -7.23 7.01
CA LYS A 16 -12.16 -7.39 8.45
C LYS A 16 -11.95 -6.07 9.15
N ASN A 17 -12.93 -5.63 9.95
CA ASN A 17 -12.84 -4.37 10.70
C ASN A 17 -12.41 -3.17 9.81
N ALA A 18 -13.10 -2.97 8.68
CA ALA A 18 -12.73 -1.95 7.71
C ALA A 18 -13.96 -1.21 7.18
N LEU A 19 -13.77 0.06 6.83
CA LEU A 19 -14.78 0.89 6.19
C LEU A 19 -14.46 1.03 4.70
N ILE A 20 -15.35 0.55 3.83
CA ILE A 20 -15.16 0.59 2.38
C ILE A 20 -16.26 1.45 1.75
N ALA A 21 -15.87 2.56 1.12
CA ALA A 21 -16.79 3.42 0.40
C ALA A 21 -17.15 2.85 -0.99
N ASN A 22 -18.13 3.45 -1.66
CA ASN A 22 -18.64 3.00 -2.95
C ASN A 22 -17.67 3.21 -4.14
N GLY A 23 -17.93 2.48 -5.22
CA GLY A 23 -17.16 2.53 -6.46
C GLY A 23 -15.80 1.84 -6.39
N CYS A 24 -15.54 1.04 -5.36
CA CYS A 24 -14.25 0.36 -5.22
C CYS A 24 -14.24 -1.01 -5.91
N LEU A 25 -13.04 -1.46 -6.27
CA LEU A 25 -12.75 -2.83 -6.69
C LEU A 25 -11.71 -3.40 -5.73
N ILE A 26 -12.04 -4.48 -5.02
CA ILE A 26 -11.18 -5.06 -3.99
C ILE A 26 -10.73 -6.46 -4.44
N GLY A 27 -9.42 -6.65 -4.61
CA GLY A 27 -8.79 -7.93 -4.98
C GLY A 27 -7.92 -8.58 -3.92
N GLY A 28 -7.93 -8.07 -2.68
CA GLY A 28 -6.96 -8.43 -1.65
C GLY A 28 -7.55 -8.55 -0.26
N THR A 29 -6.67 -8.46 0.74
CA THR A 29 -7.05 -8.43 2.16
C THR A 29 -7.00 -7.00 2.68
N VAL A 30 -8.07 -6.56 3.33
CA VAL A 30 -8.17 -5.25 3.99
C VAL A 30 -8.56 -5.44 5.45
N GLU A 31 -7.67 -5.05 6.37
CA GLU A 31 -7.87 -5.19 7.81
C GLU A 31 -7.64 -3.86 8.54
N ASN A 32 -8.50 -3.50 9.50
CA ASN A 32 -8.33 -2.31 10.35
C ASN A 32 -8.10 -1.02 9.54
N SER A 33 -8.80 -0.84 8.42
CA SER A 33 -8.47 0.18 7.42
C SER A 33 -9.69 0.92 6.87
N ILE A 34 -9.44 2.11 6.30
CA ILE A 34 -10.45 2.93 5.64
C ILE A 34 -10.10 3.06 4.16
N ILE A 35 -11.04 2.67 3.30
CA ILE A 35 -10.92 2.77 1.84
C ILE A 35 -11.97 3.74 1.32
N ALA A 36 -11.50 4.87 0.77
CA ALA A 36 -12.37 5.90 0.21
C ALA A 36 -12.86 5.53 -1.21
N ARG A 37 -13.70 6.40 -1.78
CA ARG A 37 -14.41 6.11 -3.04
C ARG A 37 -13.47 5.90 -4.22
N ARG A 38 -13.89 5.03 -5.16
CA ARG A 38 -13.18 4.76 -6.42
C ARG A 38 -11.75 4.24 -6.27
N VAL A 39 -11.46 3.53 -5.18
CA VAL A 39 -10.16 2.90 -4.99
C VAL A 39 -10.15 1.55 -5.71
N GLN A 40 -9.07 1.26 -6.43
CA GLN A 40 -8.84 -0.03 -7.07
C GLN A 40 -7.70 -0.73 -6.34
N ILE A 41 -7.96 -1.93 -5.84
CA ILE A 41 -7.01 -2.79 -5.14
C ILE A 41 -6.85 -4.07 -5.95
N GLY A 42 -5.62 -4.30 -6.41
CA GLY A 42 -5.21 -5.46 -7.18
C GLY A 42 -5.26 -6.78 -6.41
N LYS A 43 -4.95 -7.86 -7.11
CA LYS A 43 -4.94 -9.22 -6.56
C LYS A 43 -3.78 -9.41 -5.59
N GLY A 44 -4.03 -10.15 -4.51
CA GLY A 44 -2.98 -10.50 -3.54
C GLY A 44 -2.47 -9.32 -2.71
N VAL A 45 -3.08 -8.13 -2.84
CA VAL A 45 -2.74 -6.96 -2.04
C VAL A 45 -3.13 -7.18 -0.58
N VAL A 46 -2.31 -6.71 0.35
CA VAL A 46 -2.62 -6.70 1.79
C VAL A 46 -2.53 -5.26 2.29
N ILE A 47 -3.62 -4.79 2.90
CA ILE A 47 -3.72 -3.44 3.49
C ILE A 47 -4.12 -3.59 4.96
N LYS A 48 -3.29 -3.05 5.85
CA LYS A 48 -3.48 -3.08 7.30
C LYS A 48 -3.32 -1.70 7.92
N ASN A 49 -4.15 -1.38 8.90
CA ASN A 49 -3.99 -0.16 9.72
C ASN A 49 -3.85 1.13 8.88
N SER A 50 -4.52 1.20 7.73
CA SER A 50 -4.21 2.20 6.69
C SER A 50 -5.43 3.02 6.27
N ILE A 51 -5.16 4.19 5.71
CA ILE A 51 -6.17 5.09 5.12
C ILE A 51 -5.84 5.30 3.65
N ILE A 52 -6.74 4.89 2.76
CA ILE A 52 -6.56 5.01 1.31
C ILE A 52 -7.60 5.99 0.75
N MET A 53 -7.13 7.16 0.29
CA MET A 53 -8.00 8.23 -0.19
C MET A 53 -8.47 8.01 -1.63
N GLN A 54 -9.36 8.89 -2.11
CA GLN A 54 -10.16 8.62 -3.31
C GLN A 54 -9.30 8.44 -4.56
N LYS A 55 -9.77 7.57 -5.47
CA LYS A 55 -9.17 7.33 -6.79
C LYS A 55 -7.72 6.80 -6.75
N CYS A 56 -7.30 6.21 -5.63
CA CYS A 56 -6.02 5.52 -5.58
C CYS A 56 -6.08 4.20 -6.37
N GLN A 57 -4.94 3.83 -6.94
CA GLN A 57 -4.74 2.55 -7.63
C GLN A 57 -3.60 1.83 -6.95
N ILE A 58 -3.86 0.65 -6.40
CA ILE A 58 -2.86 -0.21 -5.78
C ILE A 58 -2.80 -1.47 -6.62
N GLU A 59 -1.69 -1.67 -7.32
CA GLU A 59 -1.50 -2.81 -8.21
C GLU A 59 -1.25 -4.12 -7.44
N ASP A 60 -1.17 -5.22 -8.17
CA ASP A 60 -1.12 -6.57 -7.59
C ASP A 60 0.06 -6.78 -6.64
N ASN A 61 -0.15 -7.64 -5.64
CA ASN A 61 0.85 -8.11 -4.68
C ASN A 61 1.55 -7.01 -3.85
N CYS A 62 0.91 -5.86 -3.65
CA CYS A 62 1.41 -4.83 -2.76
C CYS A 62 1.16 -5.16 -1.27
N TYR A 63 2.03 -4.69 -0.39
CA TYR A 63 1.86 -4.75 1.07
C TYR A 63 1.86 -3.34 1.66
N LEU A 64 0.78 -2.96 2.34
CA LEU A 64 0.62 -1.65 2.96
C LEU A 64 0.27 -1.84 4.44
N ASP A 65 1.07 -1.28 5.34
CA ASP A 65 0.80 -1.29 6.78
C ASP A 65 1.09 0.08 7.40
N SER A 66 0.11 0.64 8.10
CA SER A 66 0.23 1.97 8.71
C SER A 66 0.55 3.06 7.67
N VAL A 67 -0.20 3.04 6.56
CA VAL A 67 0.00 3.90 5.38
C VAL A 67 -1.17 4.87 5.22
N ILE A 68 -0.87 6.11 4.82
CA ILE A 68 -1.86 7.07 4.37
C ILE A 68 -1.57 7.42 2.91
N LEU A 69 -2.43 6.99 1.99
CA LEU A 69 -2.36 7.42 0.59
C LEU A 69 -3.33 8.57 0.37
N ASP A 70 -2.84 9.73 -0.05
CA ASP A 70 -3.68 10.85 -0.50
C ASP A 70 -4.29 10.56 -1.89
N LYS A 71 -5.23 11.39 -2.33
CA LYS A 71 -6.04 11.16 -3.54
C LYS A 71 -5.20 11.02 -4.81
N ASN A 72 -5.67 10.16 -5.71
CA ASN A 72 -5.05 9.87 -7.01
C ASN A 72 -3.60 9.37 -6.94
N VAL A 73 -3.23 8.67 -5.87
CA VAL A 73 -1.93 7.99 -5.77
C VAL A 73 -1.98 6.66 -6.51
N LYS A 74 -0.89 6.31 -7.20
CA LYS A 74 -0.68 4.99 -7.76
C LYS A 74 0.46 4.27 -7.05
N VAL A 75 0.21 3.07 -6.55
CA VAL A 75 1.21 2.16 -5.96
C VAL A 75 1.46 1.04 -6.96
N GLU A 76 2.71 0.89 -7.39
CA GLU A 76 3.09 -0.11 -8.41
C GLU A 76 3.19 -1.52 -7.83
N ALA A 77 2.99 -2.52 -8.68
CA ALA A 77 2.93 -3.92 -8.28
C ALA A 77 4.14 -4.35 -7.44
N GLY A 78 3.90 -5.15 -6.41
CA GLY A 78 4.93 -5.65 -5.50
C GLY A 78 5.54 -4.61 -4.55
N SER A 79 5.03 -3.37 -4.52
CA SER A 79 5.53 -2.36 -3.57
C SER A 79 5.17 -2.73 -2.13
N SER A 80 6.09 -2.46 -1.21
CA SER A 80 5.86 -2.58 0.24
C SER A 80 6.03 -1.22 0.89
N LEU A 81 4.96 -0.69 1.49
CA LEU A 81 4.94 0.59 2.21
C LEU A 81 4.57 0.31 3.66
N ILE A 82 5.49 0.63 4.57
CA ILE A 82 5.34 0.30 5.98
C ILE A 82 5.66 1.56 6.79
N GLY A 83 4.66 2.02 7.54
CA GLY A 83 4.83 3.02 8.59
C GLY A 83 4.69 2.39 9.97
N THR A 84 4.44 3.24 10.96
CA THR A 84 4.11 2.84 12.32
C THR A 84 2.89 3.61 12.81
N ALA A 85 2.30 3.16 13.92
CA ALA A 85 1.16 3.87 14.54
C ALA A 85 1.48 5.32 14.96
N ARG A 86 2.76 5.64 15.23
CA ARG A 86 3.20 6.99 15.62
C ARG A 86 3.72 7.81 14.45
N ASP A 87 4.20 7.14 13.41
CA ASP A 87 4.78 7.74 12.23
C ASP A 87 4.31 6.96 10.99
N PRO A 88 3.11 7.26 10.47
CA PRO A 88 2.56 6.56 9.32
C PRO A 88 3.30 6.93 8.03
N PHE A 89 3.38 6.01 7.09
CA PHE A 89 3.99 6.29 5.79
C PHE A 89 2.99 7.08 4.93
N VAL A 90 3.25 8.37 4.70
CA VAL A 90 2.32 9.26 3.97
C VAL A 90 2.78 9.49 2.54
N VAL A 91 1.90 9.18 1.58
CA VAL A 91 2.12 9.44 0.15
C VAL A 91 1.22 10.59 -0.30
N ARG A 92 1.84 11.67 -0.79
CA ARG A 92 1.15 12.91 -1.21
C ARG A 92 0.37 12.73 -2.51
N LYS A 93 -0.62 13.60 -2.76
CA LYS A 93 -1.49 13.51 -3.94
C LYS A 93 -0.70 13.38 -5.26
N GLY A 94 -1.23 12.59 -6.19
CA GLY A 94 -0.76 12.56 -7.58
C GLY A 94 0.64 11.98 -7.80
N THR A 95 1.23 11.34 -6.79
CA THR A 95 2.52 10.66 -6.94
C THR A 95 2.33 9.21 -7.39
N LYS A 96 3.32 8.69 -8.11
CA LYS A 96 3.50 7.25 -8.33
C LYS A 96 4.54 6.75 -7.34
N GLN A 97 4.20 5.75 -6.54
CA GLN A 97 5.09 5.11 -5.60
C GLN A 97 5.42 3.71 -6.11
N GLY A 98 6.68 3.51 -6.51
CA GLY A 98 7.14 2.27 -7.11
C GLY A 98 8.01 1.42 -6.18
N ALA A 99 8.18 0.15 -6.57
CA ALA A 99 9.09 -0.79 -5.91
C ALA A 99 10.57 -0.39 -6.02
N LEU A 100 10.91 0.53 -6.93
CA LEU A 100 12.29 0.97 -7.17
C LEU A 100 12.97 1.56 -5.92
N MET A 101 12.21 2.26 -5.05
CA MET A 101 12.79 2.82 -3.82
C MET A 101 13.28 1.70 -2.86
N ASN A 102 12.56 0.57 -2.81
CA ASN A 102 12.94 -0.57 -1.98
C ASN A 102 14.18 -1.29 -2.55
N LYS A 103 14.31 -1.39 -3.88
CA LYS A 103 15.49 -2.00 -4.52
C LYS A 103 16.79 -1.25 -4.17
N TYR A 104 16.77 0.09 -4.23
CA TYR A 104 17.95 0.90 -3.88
C TYR A 104 18.23 0.90 -2.37
N TYR A 105 17.21 0.93 -1.52
CA TYR A 105 17.40 0.88 -0.07
C TYR A 105 17.90 -0.48 0.42
N LEU A 106 17.36 -1.59 -0.09
CA LEU A 106 17.89 -2.94 0.19
C LEU A 106 19.30 -3.12 -0.37
N GLN A 107 19.59 -2.58 -1.55
CA GLN A 107 20.95 -2.56 -2.07
C GLN A 107 21.90 -1.76 -1.16
N PHE A 108 21.46 -0.61 -0.65
CA PHE A 108 22.21 0.20 0.31
C PHE A 108 22.43 -0.52 1.64
N LEU A 109 21.39 -1.15 2.22
CA LEU A 109 21.50 -1.93 3.45
C LEU A 109 22.39 -3.16 3.28
N ASN A 110 22.34 -3.84 2.13
CA ASN A 110 23.25 -4.94 1.84
C ASN A 110 24.70 -4.46 1.77
N VAL A 111 24.97 -3.31 1.15
CA VAL A 111 26.31 -2.69 1.14
C VAL A 111 26.75 -2.33 2.56
N ALA A 112 25.90 -1.66 3.34
CA ALA A 112 26.20 -1.27 4.72
C ALA A 112 26.45 -2.49 5.63
N ARG A 113 25.71 -3.59 5.43
CA ARG A 113 25.89 -4.85 6.16
C ARG A 113 27.20 -5.54 5.81
N MET A 114 27.61 -5.55 4.53
CA MET A 114 28.90 -6.10 4.12
C MET A 114 30.06 -5.30 4.72
N GLN A 115 29.98 -3.97 4.71
CA GLN A 115 30.99 -3.10 5.34
C GLN A 115 31.13 -3.37 6.84
N TYR A 116 30.02 -3.58 7.56
CA TYR A 116 30.07 -3.90 8.99
C TYR A 116 30.69 -5.27 9.28
N GLN A 117 30.51 -6.25 8.39
CA GLN A 117 31.13 -7.57 8.54
C GLN A 117 32.63 -7.55 8.25
N GLU A 118 33.11 -6.77 7.28
CA GLU A 118 34.56 -6.61 7.04
C GLU A 118 35.28 -5.99 8.23
N VAL A 119 34.67 -5.01 8.90
CA VAL A 119 35.25 -4.35 10.09
C VAL A 119 35.30 -5.28 11.32
N LEU A 120 34.35 -6.22 11.45
CA LEU A 120 34.33 -7.18 12.57
C LEU A 120 35.31 -8.36 12.38
N LEU A 121 35.79 -8.57 11.14
CA LEU A 121 36.75 -9.61 10.77
C LEU A 121 38.22 -9.13 10.80
N MET A 122 38.45 -7.86 11.16
CA MET A 122 39.77 -7.29 11.50
C MET A 122 39.99 -7.26 13.01
#